data_AF-A0AAV6YG80-F1
#
_entry.id   AF-A0AAV6YG80-F1
#
_cell.length_a   1.000
_cell.length_b   1.000
_cell.length_c   1.000
_cell.angle_alpha   90.00
_cell.angle_beta   90.00
_cell.angle_gamma   90.00
#
_symmetry.space_group_name_H-M   'P 1'
#
loop_
_entity.id
_entity.type
_entity.pdbx_description
1 polymer ?
#
loop_
_entity_poly.entity_id
_entity_poly.type
_entity_poly.pdbx_seq_one_letter_code
_entity_poly.pdbx_strand_id
1 'polypeptide(L)' 'VSLLCFTCIKKPTVRCNETKLCLPSQIWCQSVAQSAGAGFPFIEAEVLTKDCAETCHPTDSNALGGDNV' A
#
# COMPACT_ATOMS: atom_id res chain seq x y z
N VAL A 1 -23.17 2.56 -0.24
CA VAL A 1 -22.16 2.07 -1.21
C VAL A 1 -21.04 1.48 -0.40
N SER A 2 -20.63 0.24 -0.69
CA SER A 2 -19.51 -0.41 0.01
C SER A 2 -18.27 -0.37 -0.88
N LEU A 3 -17.15 0.10 -0.36
CA LEU A 3 -15.87 0.18 -1.07
C LEU A 3 -15.24 -1.22 -1.13
N LEU A 4 -14.63 -1.57 -2.26
CA LEU A 4 -13.86 -2.80 -2.43
C LEU A 4 -12.39 -2.42 -2.65
N CYS A 5 -11.50 -2.91 -1.79
CA CYS A 5 -10.07 -2.64 -1.87
C CYS A 5 -9.27 -3.91 -2.09
N PHE A 6 -8.10 -3.78 -2.72
CA PHE A 6 -7.08 -4.80 -2.62
C PHE A 6 -6.47 -4.80 -1.21
N THR A 7 -6.24 -5.98 -0.65
CA THR A 7 -5.69 -6.16 0.69
C THR A 7 -4.54 -7.15 0.67
N CYS A 8 -3.50 -6.85 1.43
CA CYS A 8 -2.40 -7.76 1.70
C CYS A 8 -1.57 -7.22 2.86
N ILE A 9 -0.86 -8.10 3.57
CA ILE A 9 0.05 -7.70 4.65
C ILE A 9 1.46 -8.17 4.32
N LYS A 10 2.39 -7.22 4.14
CA LYS A 10 3.81 -7.47 3.86
C LYS A 10 4.02 -8.54 2.78
N LYS A 11 3.34 -8.39 1.64
CA LYS A 11 3.47 -9.30 0.51
C LYS A 11 4.26 -8.64 -0.62
N PRO A 12 5.05 -9.40 -1.39
CA PRO A 12 5.60 -8.90 -2.64
C PRO A 12 4.48 -8.35 -3.53
N THR A 13 4.75 -7.29 -4.29
CA THR A 13 3.76 -6.63 -5.16
C THR A 13 2.99 -7.61 -6.05
N VAL A 14 3.70 -8.60 -6.62
CA VAL A 14 3.13 -9.65 -7.48
C VAL A 14 2.15 -10.58 -6.78
N ARG A 15 2.12 -10.60 -5.43
CA ARG A 15 1.22 -11.42 -4.61
C ARG A 15 0.25 -10.59 -3.76
N CYS A 16 0.14 -9.29 -4.02
CA CYS A 16 -0.70 -8.37 -3.25
C CYS A 16 -1.97 -7.99 -4.04
N ASN A 17 -2.85 -8.96 -4.25
CA ASN A 17 -4.01 -8.88 -5.14
C ASN A 17 -5.31 -9.48 -4.57
N GLU A 18 -5.35 -9.84 -3.29
CA GLU A 18 -6.61 -10.26 -2.65
C GLU A 18 -7.54 -9.06 -2.52
N THR A 19 -8.85 -9.25 -2.63
CA THR A 19 -9.84 -8.16 -2.52
C THR A 19 -10.73 -8.36 -1.30
N LYS A 20 -11.04 -7.27 -0.61
CA LYS A 20 -11.93 -7.27 0.56
C LYS A 20 -12.91 -6.10 0.49
N LEU A 21 -14.15 -6.37 0.91
CA LEU A 21 -15.17 -5.34 1.09
C LEU A 21 -14.86 -4.57 2.38
N CYS A 22 -14.73 -3.26 2.29
CA CYS A 22 -14.43 -2.40 3.41
C CYS A 22 -15.66 -2.17 4.30
N LEU A 23 -15.41 -1.81 5.56
CA LEU A 23 -16.46 -1.37 6.46
C LEU A 23 -17.06 -0.05 5.96
N PRO A 24 -18.33 0.27 6.32
CA PRO A 24 -18.96 1.53 5.90
C PRO A 24 -18.21 2.80 6.34
N SER A 25 -17.46 2.74 7.46
CA SER A 25 -16.63 3.86 7.93
C SER A 25 -15.32 4.01 7.14
N GLN A 26 -14.89 2.96 6.43
CA GLN A 26 -13.63 2.92 5.69
C GLN A 26 -13.86 3.30 4.23
N ILE A 27 -13.65 4.58 3.93
CA ILE A 27 -13.94 5.16 2.62
C ILE A 27 -12.71 5.31 1.72
N TRP A 28 -11.55 4.77 2.12
CA TRP A 28 -10.30 4.80 1.35
C TRP A 28 -9.63 3.42 1.26
N CYS A 29 -8.91 3.18 0.16
CA CYS A 29 -7.93 2.10 0.07
C CYS A 29 -6.54 2.66 0.34
N GLN A 30 -5.90 2.24 1.42
CA GLN A 30 -4.54 2.63 1.77
C GLN A 30 -3.55 1.59 1.22
N SER A 31 -2.42 2.06 0.72
CA SER A 31 -1.30 1.23 0.29
C SER A 31 -0.01 1.80 0.86
N VAL A 32 0.80 0.95 1.49
CA VAL A 32 2.11 1.27 2.03
C VAL A 32 3.13 0.37 1.37
N ALA A 33 4.07 0.99 0.66
CA ALA A 33 5.20 0.31 0.05
C ALA A 33 6.42 0.47 0.94
N GLN A 34 7.03 -0.64 1.32
CA GLN A 34 8.29 -0.64 2.04
C GLN A 34 9.39 -1.13 1.09
N SER A 35 10.33 -0.24 0.79
CA SER A 35 11.52 -0.60 0.03
C SER A 35 12.39 -1.57 0.83
N ALA A 36 13.13 -2.39 0.11
CA ALA A 36 14.10 -3.36 0.64
C ALA A 36 15.32 -2.73 1.34
N GLY A 37 15.35 -1.39 1.53
CA GLY A 37 16.48 -0.63 2.04
C GLY A 37 17.17 0.21 0.95
N ALA A 38 18.30 0.82 1.31
CA ALA A 38 19.18 1.62 0.44
C ALA A 38 20.60 1.02 0.49
N GLY A 39 21.14 0.54 -0.64
CA GLY A 39 22.48 -0.03 -0.75
C GLY A 39 22.62 -1.09 -1.84
N PHE A 40 23.71 -1.04 -2.61
CA PHE A 40 24.02 -2.02 -3.65
C PHE A 40 24.77 -3.24 -3.08
N PRO A 41 24.49 -4.48 -3.52
CA PRO A 41 23.37 -4.89 -4.36
C PRO A 41 22.08 -5.04 -3.53
N PHE A 42 20.94 -4.69 -4.13
CA PHE A 42 19.63 -4.90 -3.52
C PHE A 42 19.22 -6.36 -3.71
N ILE A 43 19.22 -7.14 -2.63
CA ILE A 43 18.92 -8.58 -2.66
C ILE A 43 17.45 -8.85 -2.31
N GLU A 44 16.78 -7.93 -1.62
CA GLU A 44 15.41 -8.14 -1.13
C GLU A 44 14.36 -7.46 -2.03
N ALA A 45 13.17 -8.07 -2.09
CA ALA A 45 12.05 -7.56 -2.88
C ALA A 45 11.23 -6.54 -2.08
N GLU A 46 10.70 -5.53 -2.77
CA GLU A 46 9.73 -4.59 -2.21
C GLU A 46 8.51 -5.33 -1.65
N VAL A 47 8.07 -4.93 -0.44
CA VAL A 47 6.87 -5.47 0.19
C VAL A 47 5.80 -4.40 0.28
N LEU A 48 4.58 -4.78 -0.08
CA LEU A 48 3.38 -3.96 0.01
C LEU A 48 2.53 -4.39 1.20
N THR A 49 1.87 -3.42 1.79
CA THR A 49 0.71 -3.61 2.66
C THR A 49 -0.43 -2.78 2.08
N LYS A 50 -1.58 -3.41 1.81
CA LYS A 50 -2.78 -2.72 1.33
C LYS A 50 -3.93 -3.04 2.28
N ASP A 51 -4.74 -2.05 2.62
CA ASP A 51 -5.92 -2.25 3.47
C ASP A 51 -6.98 -1.15 3.26
N CYS A 52 -8.15 -1.36 3.84
CA CYS A 52 -9.20 -0.35 3.96
C CYS A 52 -8.88 0.64 5.09
N ALA A 53 -9.15 1.92 4.88
CA ALA A 53 -8.88 2.96 5.87
C ALA A 53 -10.03 3.98 5.98
N GLU A 54 -10.24 4.51 7.18
CA GLU A 54 -11.19 5.59 7.44
C GLU A 54 -10.61 6.95 7.02
N THR A 55 -9.30 7.13 7.22
CA THR A 55 -8.52 8.26 6.75
C THR A 55 -7.29 7.76 5.99
N CYS A 56 -6.93 8.44 4.90
CA CYS A 56 -5.70 8.15 4.17
C CYS A 56 -4.67 9.23 4.49
N HIS A 57 -3.70 8.90 5.35
CA HIS A 57 -2.55 9.77 5.59
C HIS A 57 -1.36 9.26 4.77
N PRO A 58 -0.76 10.10 3.91
CA PRO A 58 0.49 9.74 3.25
C PRO A 58 1.57 9.57 4.31
N THR A 59 2.20 8.40 4.35
CA THR A 59 3.10 7.99 5.43
C THR A 59 4.55 8.48 5.25
N ASP A 60 4.92 9.06 4.10
CA ASP A 60 6.29 9.55 3.86
C ASP A 60 6.36 10.71 2.85
N SER A 61 7.33 11.62 3.06
CA SER A 61 7.74 12.67 2.12
C SER A 61 8.37 12.15 0.83
N ASN A 62 8.74 10.87 0.80
CA ASN A 62 9.27 10.14 -0.36
C ASN A 62 8.28 9.09 -0.90
N ALA A 63 6.99 9.20 -0.57
CA ALA A 63 5.97 8.37 -1.18
C ALA A 63 6.01 8.54 -2.71
N LEU A 64 6.16 7.43 -3.43
CA LEU A 64 6.10 7.36 -4.89
C LEU A 64 4.80 8.05 -5.37
N GLY A 65 4.96 9.25 -5.95
CA GLY A 65 3.87 10.17 -6.27
C GLY A 65 4.17 11.65 -5.95
N GLY A 66 5.30 11.93 -5.30
CA GLY A 66 5.74 13.29 -4.95
C GLY A 66 6.61 14.02 -5.99
N ASP A 67 6.67 13.57 -7.25
CA ASP A 67 7.27 14.35 -8.34
C ASP A 67 6.20 14.88 -9.29
N ASN A 68 5.81 16.13 -9.05
CA ASN A 68 5.25 17.13 -9.97
C ASN A 68 4.46 16.60 -11.20
N VAL A 69 3.13 16.55 -11.07
CA VAL A 69 2.18 16.85 -12.15
C VAL A 69 1.20 17.91 -11.67
#